data_AF-A0A151T4A4-F1
#
_entry.id   AF-A0A151T4A4-F1
#
_cell.length_a   1.000
_cell.length_b   1.000
_cell.length_c   1.000
_cell.angle_alpha   90.00
_cell.angle_beta   90.00
_cell.angle_gamma   90.00
#
_symmetry.space_group_name_H-M   'P 1'
#
loop_
_entity.id
_entity.type
_entity.pdbx_description
1 polymer ?
#
loop_
_entity_poly.entity_id
_entity_poly.type
_entity_poly.pdbx_seq_one_letter_code
_entity_poly.pdbx_strand_id
1 'polypeptide(L)'
;LKEFFYSSYRNYFRSQFIQQSNHWGYRTISLGFIFLTIGIISRALWANEAWGSYWNWDPKETWAFITWTIFTIYLRTRKKKNWKI
;
A
#
# COMPACT_ATOMS: atom_id res chain seq x y z
N LEU A 1 25.89 5.04 -35.67
CA LEU A 1 26.55 4.61 -34.41
C LEU A 1 26.25 5.53 -33.23
N LYS A 2 26.64 6.82 -33.23
CA LYS A 2 26.35 7.75 -32.12
C LYS A 2 24.86 7.85 -31.75
N GLU A 3 23.96 7.93 -32.73
CA GLU A 3 22.49 7.91 -32.56
C GLU A 3 22.00 6.67 -31.78
N PHE A 4 22.57 5.49 -32.09
CA PHE A 4 22.20 4.22 -31.47
C PHE A 4 22.68 4.16 -30.02
N PHE A 5 23.91 4.61 -29.77
CA PHE A 5 24.46 4.75 -28.41
C PHE A 5 23.66 5.77 -27.57
N TYR A 6 23.28 6.91 -28.15
CA TYR A 6 22.49 7.93 -27.46
C TYR A 6 21.08 7.44 -27.11
N SER A 7 20.42 6.74 -28.04
CA SER A 7 19.13 6.10 -27.80
C SER A 7 19.22 5.04 -26.70
N SER A 8 20.27 4.21 -26.72
CA SER A 8 20.49 3.18 -25.70
C SER A 8 20.74 3.79 -24.31
N TYR A 9 21.58 4.84 -24.23
CA TYR A 9 21.87 5.54 -22.98
C TYR A 9 20.61 6.20 -22.39
N ARG A 10 19.78 6.81 -23.25
CA ARG A 10 18.50 7.40 -22.87
C ARG A 10 17.52 6.36 -22.33
N ASN A 11 17.43 5.18 -22.95
CA ASN A 11 16.56 4.10 -22.49
C ASN A 11 17.02 3.48 -21.18
N TYR A 12 18.34 3.35 -20.98
CA TYR A 12 18.91 2.87 -19.71
C TYR A 12 18.59 3.83 -18.57
N PHE A 13 18.82 5.14 -18.77
CA PHE A 13 18.49 6.16 -17.77
C PHE A 13 17.00 6.21 -17.44
N ARG A 14 16.14 6.15 -18.47
CA ARG A 14 14.68 6.12 -18.29
C ARG A 14 14.22 4.91 -17.48
N SER A 15 14.81 3.74 -17.72
CA SER A 15 14.50 2.52 -16.98
C SER A 15 14.91 2.62 -15.51
N GLN A 16 16.08 3.20 -15.22
CA GLN A 16 16.52 3.45 -13.84
C GLN A 16 15.55 4.39 -13.10
N PHE A 17 15.10 5.46 -13.75
CA PHE A 17 14.15 6.40 -13.16
C PHE A 17 12.78 5.75 -12.84
N ILE A 18 12.28 4.91 -13.76
CA ILE A 18 11.03 4.16 -13.57
C ILE A 18 11.14 3.20 -12.39
N GLN A 19 12.26 2.48 -12.27
CA GLN A 19 12.49 1.57 -11.15
C GLN A 19 12.59 2.31 -9.81
N GLN A 20 13.27 3.46 -9.79
CA GLN A 20 13.38 4.29 -8.60
C GLN A 20 12.00 4.77 -8.13
N SER A 21 11.17 5.29 -9.04
CA SER A 21 9.81 5.75 -8.73
C SER A 21 8.93 4.62 -8.19
N ASN A 22 8.98 3.45 -8.83
CA ASN A 22 8.24 2.26 -8.38
C ASN A 22 8.68 1.78 -6.99
N HIS A 23 9.98 1.84 -6.70
CA HIS A 23 10.53 1.46 -5.40
C HIS A 23 10.02 2.37 -4.28
N TRP A 24 10.03 3.68 -4.48
CA TRP A 24 9.49 4.65 -3.52
C TRP A 24 7.97 4.47 -3.34
N GLY A 25 7.23 4.31 -4.43
CA GLY A 25 5.78 4.06 -4.38
C GLY A 25 5.42 2.82 -3.57
N TYR A 26 6.18 1.73 -3.72
CA TYR A 26 5.98 0.50 -2.95
C TYR A 26 6.19 0.70 -1.44
N ARG A 27 7.19 1.49 -1.04
CA ARG A 27 7.43 1.82 0.38
C ARG A 27 6.29 2.67 0.96
N THR A 28 5.82 3.68 0.23
CA THR A 28 4.70 4.52 0.64
C THR A 28 3.41 3.71 0.82
N ILE A 29 3.09 2.83 -0.12
CA ILE A 29 1.92 1.93 -0.03
C ILE A 29 2.03 1.00 1.19
N SER A 30 3.24 0.50 1.48
CA SER A 30 3.50 -0.36 2.64
C SER A 30 3.35 0.40 3.96
N LEU A 31 3.79 1.66 4.02
CA LEU A 31 3.62 2.52 5.20
C LEU A 31 2.15 2.91 5.43
N GLY A 32 1.42 3.25 4.36
CA GLY A 32 -0.02 3.52 4.42
C GLY A 32 -0.82 2.34 4.98
N PHE A 33 -0.40 1.11 4.66
CA PHE A 33 -1.01 -0.10 5.21
C PHE A 33 -0.84 -0.23 6.73
N ILE A 34 0.37 0.05 7.24
CA ILE A 34 0.65 0.01 8.69
C ILE A 34 -0.15 1.11 9.40
N PHE A 35 -0.19 2.31 8.84
CA PHE A 35 -0.95 3.44 9.39
C PHE A 35 -2.45 3.16 9.45
N LEU A 36 -3.01 2.52 8.40
CA LEU A 36 -4.40 2.06 8.38
C LEU A 36 -4.68 1.00 9.46
N THR A 37 -3.75 0.08 9.67
CA THR A 37 -3.90 -0.99 10.68
C THR A 37 -3.94 -0.40 12.10
N ILE A 38 -3.04 0.54 12.40
CA ILE A 38 -3.02 1.24 13.69
C ILE A 38 -4.28 2.10 13.85
N GLY A 39 -4.74 2.75 12.78
CA GLY A 39 -5.98 3.54 12.79
C GLY A 39 -7.22 2.72 13.15
N ILE A 40 -7.31 1.47 12.66
CA ILE A 40 -8.43 0.56 12.99
C ILE A 40 -8.35 0.11 14.46
N ILE A 41 -7.16 -0.26 14.95
CA ILE A 41 -6.97 -0.66 16.35
C ILE A 41 -7.27 0.50 17.29
N SER A 42 -6.74 1.69 17.01
CA SER A 42 -6.98 2.90 17.81
C SER A 42 -8.45 3.29 17.82
N ARG A 43 -9.16 3.10 16.70
CA ARG A 43 -10.60 3.35 16.62
C ARG A 43 -11.40 2.34 17.44
N ALA A 44 -11.08 1.06 17.34
CA ALA A 44 -11.73 -0.01 18.11
C ALA A 44 -11.54 0.18 19.63
N LEU A 45 -10.36 0.65 20.06
CA LEU A 45 -10.08 0.93 21.47
C LEU A 45 -10.86 2.13 22.01
N TRP A 46 -11.02 3.19 21.21
CA TRP A 46 -11.71 4.41 21.66
C TRP A 46 -13.24 4.30 21.58
N ALA A 47 -13.78 3.46 20.67
CA ALA A 47 -15.22 3.18 20.59
C ALA A 47 -15.77 2.56 21.89
N ASN A 48 -14.98 1.71 22.54
CA ASN A 48 -15.32 1.12 23.84
C ASN A 48 -15.45 2.19 24.94
N GLU A 49 -14.53 3.17 24.95
CA GLU A 49 -14.51 4.25 25.95
C GLU A 49 -15.61 5.29 25.69
N ALA A 50 -15.91 5.56 24.43
CA ALA A 50 -16.87 6.59 24.07
C ALA A 50 -18.31 6.16 24.39
N TRP A 51 -18.74 4.97 23.98
CA TRP A 51 -20.17 4.61 23.93
C TRP A 51 -20.51 3.30 24.67
N GLY A 52 -19.53 2.65 25.33
CA GLY A 52 -19.74 1.43 26.12
C GLY A 52 -20.06 0.18 25.29
N SER A 53 -19.95 0.26 23.95
CA SER A 53 -20.14 -0.85 23.03
C SER A 53 -18.97 -0.91 22.06
N TYR A 54 -18.36 -2.09 21.93
CA TYR A 54 -17.15 -2.30 21.13
C TYR A 54 -17.34 -2.07 19.62
N TRP A 55 -18.58 -2.12 19.11
CA TRP A 55 -18.84 -2.07 17.68
C TRP A 55 -20.30 -1.72 17.36
N ASN A 56 -20.54 -0.55 16.74
CA ASN A 56 -21.90 -0.11 16.38
C ASN A 56 -22.22 -0.21 14.88
N TRP A 57 -21.36 -0.86 14.08
CA TRP A 57 -21.55 -1.02 12.63
C TRP A 57 -21.86 0.30 11.89
N ASP A 58 -21.34 1.43 12.38
CA ASP A 58 -21.55 2.70 11.69
C ASP A 58 -20.90 2.63 10.29
N PRO A 59 -21.54 3.15 9.24
CA PRO A 59 -21.00 3.11 7.88
C PRO A 59 -19.56 3.65 7.82
N LYS A 60 -19.18 4.65 8.62
CA LYS A 60 -17.82 5.22 8.61
C LYS A 60 -16.75 4.27 9.15
N GLU A 61 -17.13 3.34 10.02
CA GLU A 61 -16.21 2.35 10.59
C GLU A 61 -16.08 1.15 9.67
N THR A 62 -17.21 0.73 9.08
CA THR A 62 -17.28 -0.39 8.16
C THR A 62 -16.51 -0.10 6.86
N TRP A 63 -16.60 1.11 6.31
CA TRP A 63 -15.84 1.49 5.11
C TRP A 63 -14.31 1.52 5.33
N ALA A 64 -13.85 1.91 6.52
CA ALA A 64 -12.43 1.86 6.88
C ALA A 64 -11.92 0.40 6.98
N PHE A 65 -12.75 -0.51 7.49
CA PHE A 65 -12.42 -1.93 7.58
C PHE A 65 -12.43 -2.65 6.21
N ILE A 66 -13.39 -2.31 5.35
CA ILE A 66 -13.47 -2.84 3.97
C ILE A 66 -12.23 -2.41 3.17
N THR A 67 -11.86 -1.13 3.20
CA THR A 67 -10.68 -0.62 2.47
C THR A 67 -9.39 -1.27 2.96
N TRP A 68 -9.25 -1.51 4.27
CA TRP A 68 -8.11 -2.25 4.83
C TRP A 68 -8.07 -3.72 4.39
N THR A 69 -9.20 -4.41 4.35
CA THR A 69 -9.27 -5.81 3.89
C THR A 69 -8.85 -5.92 2.43
N ILE A 70 -9.32 -5.01 1.57
CA ILE A 70 -8.94 -4.95 0.15
C ILE A 70 -7.43 -4.71 0.01
N PHE A 71 -6.87 -3.78 0.79
CA PHE A 71 -5.43 -3.48 0.78
C PHE A 71 -4.58 -4.68 1.26
N THR A 72 -5.05 -5.39 2.28
CA THR A 72 -4.41 -6.60 2.83
C THR A 72 -4.36 -7.71 1.78
N ILE A 73 -5.49 -8.00 1.13
CA ILE A 73 -5.59 -9.05 0.10
C ILE A 73 -4.72 -8.70 -1.10
N TYR A 74 -4.71 -7.42 -1.51
CA TYR A 74 -3.87 -6.94 -2.59
C TYR A 74 -2.37 -7.14 -2.30
N LEU A 75 -1.91 -6.71 -1.11
CA LEU A 75 -0.50 -6.88 -0.70
C LEU A 75 -0.12 -8.36 -0.51
N ARG A 76 -0.99 -9.18 0.10
CA ARG A 76 -0.79 -10.63 0.28
C ARG A 76 -0.63 -11.34 -1.06
N THR A 77 -1.49 -11.01 -2.03
CA THR A 77 -1.48 -11.61 -3.37
C THR A 77 -0.25 -11.17 -4.17
N ARG A 78 0.17 -9.91 -4.06
CA ARG A 78 1.36 -9.41 -4.77
C ARG A 78 2.67 -9.97 -4.21
N LYS A 79 2.80 -10.13 -2.88
CA LYS A 79 3.97 -10.77 -2.25
C LYS A 79 4.12 -12.23 -2.69
N LYS A 80 3.01 -12.97 -2.86
CA LYS A 80 3.05 -14.36 -3.38
C LYS A 80 3.46 -14.45 -4.85
N LYS A 81 3.18 -13.43 -5.66
CA LYS A 81 3.56 -13.41 -7.09
C LYS A 81 5.06 -13.17 -7.33
N ASN A 82 5.77 -12.67 -6.31
CA ASN A 82 7.23 -12.47 -6.34
C ASN A 82 8.03 -13.70 -5.84
N TRP A 83 7.34 -14.82 -5.58
CA TRP A 83 7.92 -16.12 -5.18
C TRP A 83 7.79 -17.18 -6.30
N LYS A 84 7.91 -16.75 -7.55
CA LYS A 84 8.30 -17.63 -8.66
C LYS A 84 9.61 -17.10 -9.23
N ILE A 85 10.70 -17.53 -8.60
CA ILE A 85 11.98 -17.78 -9.24
C ILE A 85 12.27 -19.25 -8.97
#